data_AF-A0A7G8IWY8-F1
#
_entry.id   AF-A0A7G8IWY8-F1
#
_cell.length_a   1.000
_cell.length_b   1.000
_cell.length_c   1.000
_cell.angle_alpha   90.00
_cell.angle_beta   90.00
_cell.angle_gamma   90.00
#
_symmetry.space_group_name_H-M   'P 1'
#
loop_
_entity.id
_entity.type
_entity.pdbx_description
1 polymer ?
#
loop_
_entity_poly.entity_id
_entity_poly.type
_entity_poly.pdbx_seq_one_letter_code
_entity_poly.pdbx_strand_id
1 'polypeptide(L)' 'MHPLETFSQWRRRWFGWLPIHQRWERSAEDVAPERHDDWLLDLINQQEASALFPHLSKERAILQYQKIRLQMREQEQRGY' A
#
# COMPACT_ATOMS: atom_id res chain seq x y z
N MET A 1 12.28 -11.63 -12.39
CA MET A 1 12.49 -10.17 -12.47
C MET A 1 11.19 -9.49 -12.08
N HIS A 2 11.18 -8.84 -10.93
CA HIS A 2 9.98 -8.19 -10.37
C HIS A 2 9.75 -6.85 -11.09
N PRO A 3 8.52 -6.48 -11.46
CA PRO A 3 8.27 -5.24 -12.23
C PRO A 3 8.69 -3.94 -11.50
N LEU A 4 8.89 -4.00 -10.18
CA LEU A 4 9.46 -2.89 -9.42
C LEU A 4 10.99 -2.76 -9.57
N GLU A 5 11.70 -3.86 -9.87
CA GLU A 5 13.16 -3.86 -10.04
C GLU A 5 13.57 -3.06 -11.28
N THR A 6 12.85 -3.22 -12.40
CA THR A 6 13.09 -2.46 -13.64
C THR A 6 12.83 -0.97 -13.46
N PHE A 7 11.79 -0.59 -12.74
CA PHE A 7 11.52 0.81 -12.41
C PHE A 7 12.64 1.40 -11.53
N SER A 8 13.13 0.62 -10.56
CA SER A 8 14.21 1.05 -9.68
C SER A 8 15.53 1.30 -10.44
N GLN A 9 15.88 0.44 -11.43
CA GLN A 9 17.09 0.59 -12.24
C GLN A 9 17.05 1.81 -13.15
N TRP A 10 15.93 2.02 -13.85
CA TRP A 10 15.76 3.20 -14.69
C TRP A 10 15.85 4.47 -13.84
N ARG A 11 15.22 4.49 -12.66
CA ARG A 11 15.25 5.64 -11.75
C ARG A 11 16.65 5.96 -11.22
N ARG A 12 17.44 4.95 -10.80
CA ARG A 12 18.84 5.15 -10.39
C ARG A 12 19.68 5.75 -11.51
N ARG A 13 19.42 5.36 -12.76
CA ARG A 13 20.18 5.87 -13.92
C ARG A 13 19.90 7.35 -14.23
N TRP A 14 18.72 7.86 -13.89
CA TRP A 14 18.31 9.24 -14.19
C TRP A 14 18.52 10.19 -13.00
N PHE A 15 18.42 9.70 -11.76
CA PHE A 15 18.50 10.52 -10.54
C PHE A 15 19.70 10.18 -9.63
N GLY A 16 20.58 9.27 -10.05
CA GLY A 16 21.72 8.77 -9.26
C GLY A 16 22.77 9.81 -8.86
N TRP A 17 22.83 10.95 -9.56
CA TRP A 17 23.79 12.03 -9.26
C TRP A 17 23.31 13.04 -8.21
N LEU A 18 22.05 12.96 -7.76
CA LEU A 18 21.49 13.93 -6.81
C LEU A 18 21.83 13.47 -5.38
N PRO A 19 22.36 14.35 -4.51
CA PRO A 19 22.75 14.02 -3.14
C PRO A 19 21.56 13.67 -2.21
N ILE A 20 20.35 13.55 -2.76
CA ILE A 20 19.11 13.14 -2.09
C ILE A 20 18.90 11.62 -2.19
N HIS A 21 19.80 10.88 -2.87
CA HIS A 21 19.63 9.46 -3.18
C HIS A 21 19.27 8.58 -1.96
N GLN A 22 19.90 8.82 -0.81
CA GLN A 22 19.65 8.06 0.42
C GLN A 22 18.20 8.17 0.92
N ARG A 23 17.48 9.27 0.65
CA ARG A 23 16.09 9.43 1.10
C ARG A 23 15.09 8.59 0.27
N TRP A 24 15.48 8.19 -0.94
CA TRP A 24 14.63 7.49 -1.90
C TRP A 24 14.99 6.02 -2.09
N GLU A 25 16.13 5.61 -1.55
CA GLU A 25 16.62 4.24 -1.48
C GLU A 25 16.02 3.55 -0.25
N ARG A 26 14.70 3.60 -0.12
CA ARG A 26 14.01 2.78 0.89
C ARG A 26 13.97 1.35 0.35
N SER A 27 14.57 0.41 1.08
CA SER A 27 14.38 -1.02 0.79
C SER A 27 12.90 -1.35 0.91
N ALA A 28 12.45 -2.39 0.20
CA ALA A 28 11.10 -2.92 0.44
C ALA A 28 10.91 -3.31 1.92
N GLU A 29 12.00 -3.67 2.59
CA GLU A 29 12.07 -3.94 4.04
C GLU A 29 11.94 -2.68 4.90
N ASP A 30 12.31 -1.49 4.41
CA ASP A 30 12.24 -0.22 5.17
C ASP A 30 10.84 0.43 5.10
N VAL A 31 10.00 -0.01 4.16
CA VAL A 31 8.65 0.55 3.92
C VAL A 31 7.54 -0.40 4.31
N ALA A 32 7.78 -1.70 4.20
CA ALA A 32 6.82 -2.69 4.67
C ALA A 32 6.95 -2.78 6.20
N PRO A 33 5.91 -2.40 6.98
CA PRO A 33 5.86 -2.83 8.38
C PRO A 33 5.98 -4.36 8.43
N GLU A 34 6.44 -4.90 9.56
CA GLU A 34 6.61 -6.34 9.76
C GLU A 34 5.41 -7.08 9.16
N ARG A 35 5.66 -7.88 8.12
CA ARG A 35 4.63 -8.51 7.26
C ARG A 35 3.56 -9.28 8.04
N HIS A 36 3.86 -9.66 9.28
CA HIS A 36 2.94 -10.37 10.15
C HIS A 36 1.80 -9.50 10.70
N ASP A 37 1.98 -8.18 10.79
CA ASP A 37 0.99 -7.27 11.40
C ASP A 37 0.28 -6.37 10.38
N ASP A 38 0.68 -6.40 9.11
CA ASP A 38 0.02 -5.60 8.07
C ASP A 38 -1.25 -6.31 7.60
N TRP A 39 -2.30 -6.17 8.43
CA TRP A 39 -3.66 -6.61 8.16
C TRP A 39 -4.19 -6.10 6.83
N LEU A 40 -3.56 -5.11 6.18
CA LEU A 40 -3.93 -4.64 4.84
C LEU A 40 -3.55 -5.61 3.71
N LEU A 41 -2.61 -6.55 3.98
CA LEU A 41 -2.21 -7.61 3.06
C LEU A 41 -3.19 -8.78 3.02
N ASP A 42 -4.08 -8.86 4.01
CA ASP A 42 -5.11 -9.90 4.06
C ASP A 42 -6.08 -9.80 2.87
N LEU A 43 -6.44 -10.97 2.34
CA LEU A 43 -7.39 -11.12 1.24
C LEU A 43 -8.69 -10.37 1.55
N ILE A 44 -9.18 -9.63 0.56
CA ILE A 44 -10.40 -8.83 0.72
C ILE A 44 -11.61 -9.73 0.92
N ASN A 45 -12.28 -9.58 2.06
CA ASN A 45 -13.54 -10.25 2.32
C ASN A 45 -14.69 -9.56 1.57
N GLN A 46 -15.03 -10.07 0.39
CA GLN A 46 -16.10 -9.52 -0.45
C GLN A 46 -17.49 -9.61 0.20
N GLN A 47 -17.72 -10.62 1.04
CA GLN A 47 -19.00 -10.80 1.73
C GLN A 47 -19.17 -9.71 2.78
N GLU A 48 -18.13 -9.45 3.57
CA GLU A 48 -18.10 -8.38 4.55
C GLU A 48 -18.27 -7.00 3.88
N ALA A 49 -17.55 -6.73 2.78
CA ALA A 49 -17.71 -5.47 2.05
C ALA A 49 -19.15 -5.26 1.55
N SER A 50 -19.79 -6.32 1.05
CA SER A 50 -21.18 -6.24 0.57
C SER A 50 -22.18 -6.08 1.71
N ALA A 51 -21.91 -6.68 2.87
CA ALA A 51 -22.74 -6.53 4.08
C ALA A 51 -22.64 -5.13 4.68
N LEU A 52 -21.45 -4.51 4.66
CA LEU A 52 -21.22 -3.14 5.14
C LEU A 52 -21.79 -2.07 4.21
N PHE A 53 -21.79 -2.31 2.89
CA PHE A 53 -22.28 -1.37 1.88
C PHE A 53 -23.41 -1.97 1.02
N PRO A 54 -24.57 -2.32 1.60
CA PRO A 54 -25.64 -3.03 0.88
C PRO A 54 -26.32 -2.19 -0.20
N HIS A 55 -26.15 -0.87 -0.14
CA HIS A 55 -26.70 0.08 -1.11
C HIS A 55 -25.79 0.29 -2.34
N LEU A 56 -24.58 -0.27 -2.34
CA LEU A 56 -23.63 -0.17 -3.45
C LEU A 56 -23.64 -1.45 -4.30
N SER A 57 -23.24 -1.32 -5.56
CA SER A 57 -22.87 -2.49 -6.34
C SER A 57 -21.67 -3.19 -5.71
N LYS A 58 -21.56 -4.51 -5.90
CA LYS A 58 -20.50 -5.33 -5.30
C LYS A 58 -19.09 -4.75 -5.52
N GLU A 59 -18.78 -4.30 -6.73
CA GLU A 59 -17.49 -3.69 -7.06
C GLU A 59 -17.25 -2.38 -6.29
N ARG A 60 -18.28 -1.53 -6.19
CA ARG A 60 -18.19 -0.26 -5.44
C ARG A 60 -18.09 -0.51 -3.93
N ALA A 61 -18.78 -1.51 -3.41
CA ALA A 61 -18.67 -1.93 -2.01
C ALA A 61 -17.25 -2.38 -1.67
N ILE A 62 -16.62 -3.18 -2.55
CA ILE A 62 -15.22 -3.61 -2.40
C ILE A 62 -14.27 -2.41 -2.39
N LEU A 63 -14.41 -1.49 -3.35
CA LEU A 63 -13.57 -0.28 -3.41
C LEU A 63 -13.73 0.61 -2.18
N GLN A 64 -14.98 0.79 -1.71
CA GLN A 64 -15.27 1.58 -0.53
C GLN A 64 -14.68 0.95 0.73
N TYR A 65 -14.79 -0.37 0.86
CA TYR A 65 -14.18 -1.13 1.95
C TYR A 65 -12.65 -1.01 1.95
N GLN A 66 -11.99 -1.18 0.80
CA GLN A 66 -10.55 -0.96 0.67
C GLN A 66 -10.12 0.46 1.05
N LYS A 67 -10.90 1.47 0.64
CA LYS A 67 -10.62 2.87 0.97
C LYS A 67 -10.63 3.11 2.47
N ILE A 68 -11.60 2.55 3.19
CA ILE A 68 -11.66 2.68 4.66
C ILE A 68 -10.47 1.99 5.33
N ARG A 69 -10.11 0.78 4.88
CA ARG A 69 -8.92 0.07 5.39
C ARG A 69 -7.65 0.93 5.24
N LEU A 70 -7.46 1.56 4.09
CA LEU A 70 -6.33 2.48 3.89
C LEU A 70 -6.38 3.69 4.82
N GLN A 71 -7.56 4.29 5.01
CA GLN A 71 -7.74 5.43 5.91
C GLN A 71 -7.43 5.10 7.37
N MET A 72 -7.85 3.92 7.84
CA MET A 72 -7.55 3.44 9.19
C MET A 72 -6.03 3.28 9.40
N ARG A 73 -5.32 2.71 8.42
CA ARG A 73 -3.85 2.59 8.45
C ARG A 73 -3.17 3.96 8.52
N GLU A 74 -3.63 4.93 7.73
CA GLU A 74 -3.08 6.30 7.78
C GLU A 74 -3.35 6.99 9.13
N GLN A 75 -4.49 6.70 9.77
CA GLN A 75 -4.81 7.22 11.10
C GLN A 75 -3.95 6.56 12.20
N GLU A 76 -3.77 5.25 12.15
CA GLU A 76 -2.89 4.52 13.08
C GLU A 76 -1.43 5.00 12.98
N GLN A 77 -0.94 5.21 11.76
CA GLN A 77 0.43 5.71 11.53
C GLN A 77 0.63 7.18 11.93
N ARG A 78 -0.45 7.96 12.07
CA ARG A 78 -0.40 9.37 12.53
C ARG A 78 -0.38 9.50 14.06
N GLY A 79 -0.56 8.41 14.80
CA GLY A 79 -0.52 8.42 16.26
C GLY A 79 0.85 8.09 16.82
N TYR A 80 1.84 8.98 16.66
CA TYR A 80 3.07 9.09 17.50
C TYR A 80 3.68 10.49 17.36
#